data_AF-A0A3D3PKP2-F1
#
_entry.id   AF-A0A3D3PKP2-F1
#
_cell.length_a   1.000
_cell.length_b   1.000
_cell.length_c   1.000
_cell.angle_alpha   90.00
_cell.angle_beta   90.00
_cell.angle_gamma   90.00
#
_symmetry.space_group_name_H-M   'P 1'
#
loop_
_entity.id
_entity.type
_entity.pdbx_description
1 polymer ?
#
loop_
_entity_poly.entity_id
_entity_poly.type
_entity_poly.pdbx_seq_one_letter_code
_entity_poly.pdbx_strand_id
1 'polypeptide(L)'
;MQELPTGAKSFDAKPHRSLFERLTALIAPEPENRTELLEILQDAHERNLIDADALSMIEGVFQVSDLSARDIMVPRSQMDVVDIAKPIEEWLPLVLETAHSRFPAVEG
;
A
#
# COMPACT_ATOMS: atom_id res chain seq x y z
N MET A 1 57.35 -2.04 -42.41
CA MET A 1 56.73 -0.89 -41.74
C MET A 1 55.27 -0.88 -42.19
N GLN A 2 54.26 -1.20 -41.39
CA GLN A 2 54.12 -1.60 -39.98
C GLN A 2 52.77 -2.35 -39.93
N GLU A 3 52.74 -3.48 -39.22
CA GLU A 3 51.55 -4.34 -39.04
C GLU A 3 50.53 -3.66 -38.11
N LEU A 4 49.24 -3.87 -38.36
CA LEU A 4 48.13 -3.55 -37.43
C LEU A 4 48.18 -4.46 -36.20
N PRO A 5 47.64 -3.98 -35.05
CA PRO A 5 46.47 -4.70 -34.55
C PRO A 5 45.34 -3.83 -33.96
N THR A 6 44.17 -4.45 -34.09
CA THR A 6 42.84 -4.23 -33.53
C THR A 6 42.79 -4.21 -31.99
N GLY A 7 41.99 -3.29 -31.44
CA GLY A 7 41.02 -3.52 -30.35
C GLY A 7 41.51 -3.76 -28.92
N ALA A 8 40.92 -3.03 -27.96
CA ALA A 8 40.41 -3.62 -26.70
C ALA A 8 39.47 -2.64 -26.00
N LYS A 9 38.23 -3.10 -25.73
CA LYS A 9 37.22 -2.46 -24.92
C LYS A 9 37.71 -2.35 -23.47
N SER A 10 37.56 -1.19 -22.86
CA SER A 10 37.66 -1.04 -21.40
C SER A 10 36.51 -1.84 -20.77
N PHE A 11 36.83 -2.98 -20.17
CA PHE A 11 35.89 -3.76 -19.39
C PHE A 11 35.69 -3.05 -18.04
N ASP A 12 34.48 -2.52 -17.85
CA ASP A 12 33.95 -2.10 -16.55
C ASP A 12 33.86 -3.35 -15.65
N ALA A 13 34.88 -3.57 -14.82
CA ALA A 13 34.90 -4.65 -13.86
C ALA A 13 33.99 -4.26 -12.68
N LYS A 14 32.71 -4.63 -12.76
CA LYS A 14 31.84 -4.65 -11.57
C LYS A 14 32.51 -5.53 -10.52
N PRO A 15 32.77 -5.03 -9.29
CA PRO A 15 33.37 -5.86 -8.25
C PRO A 15 32.47 -7.05 -7.97
N HIS A 16 33.05 -8.24 -8.11
CA HIS A 16 32.38 -9.50 -7.90
C HIS A 16 32.00 -9.57 -6.41
N ARG A 17 30.69 -9.55 -6.09
CA ARG A 17 30.19 -9.65 -4.71
C ARG A 17 30.94 -10.74 -3.97
N SER A 18 31.50 -10.40 -2.81
CA SER A 18 32.37 -11.29 -2.06
C SER A 18 31.57 -12.52 -1.61
N LEU A 19 32.17 -13.71 -1.66
CA LEU A 19 31.55 -14.93 -1.14
C LEU A 19 31.13 -14.78 0.33
N PHE A 20 31.85 -13.93 1.07
CA PHE A 20 31.54 -13.57 2.43
C PHE A 20 30.25 -12.74 2.54
N GLU A 21 29.99 -11.82 1.59
CA GLU A 21 28.73 -11.07 1.52
C GLU A 21 27.54 -11.97 1.17
N ARG A 22 27.76 -13.00 0.34
CA ARG A 22 26.75 -14.04 0.06
C ARG A 22 26.50 -14.92 1.28
N LEU A 23 27.52 -15.12 2.14
CA LEU A 23 27.42 -15.89 3.37
C LEU A 23 26.68 -15.09 4.46
N THR A 24 26.95 -13.78 4.58
CA THR A 24 26.21 -12.89 5.50
C THR A 24 24.78 -12.64 5.06
N ALA A 25 24.49 -12.68 3.75
CA ALA A 25 23.12 -12.61 3.23
C ALA A 25 22.26 -13.84 3.63
N LEU A 26 22.87 -14.96 4.02
CA LEU A 26 22.17 -16.12 4.56
C LEU A 26 21.89 -16.01 6.07
N ILE A 27 22.38 -14.95 6.72
CA ILE A 27 22.28 -14.73 8.17
C ILE A 27 21.33 -13.58 8.52
N ALA A 28 21.00 -12.70 7.56
CA ALA A 28 19.91 -11.76 7.73
C ALA A 28 18.59 -12.56 7.69
N PRO A 29 17.86 -12.68 8.80
CA PRO A 29 16.59 -13.38 8.79
C PRO A 29 15.64 -12.60 7.87
N GLU A 30 15.22 -13.21 6.76
CA GLU A 30 14.06 -12.70 6.03
C GLU A 30 12.83 -13.00 6.88
N PRO A 31 11.90 -12.05 7.04
CA PRO A 31 10.70 -12.28 7.83
C PRO A 31 9.87 -13.40 7.17
N GLU A 32 9.57 -14.46 7.93
CA GLU A 32 8.81 -15.61 7.43
C GLU A 32 7.30 -15.38 7.51
N ASN A 33 6.87 -14.44 8.35
CA ASN A 33 5.47 -14.14 8.58
C ASN A 33 5.22 -12.62 8.78
N ARG A 34 3.93 -12.26 8.81
CA ARG A 34 3.50 -10.86 8.94
C ARG A 34 3.97 -10.20 10.24
N THR A 35 3.99 -10.96 11.34
CA THR A 35 4.41 -10.44 12.65
C THR A 35 5.89 -10.04 12.63
N GLU A 36 6.76 -10.91 12.12
CA GLU A 36 8.19 -10.62 11.97
C GLU A 36 8.45 -9.43 11.05
N LEU A 37 7.70 -9.31 9.95
CA LEU A 37 7.82 -8.15 9.06
C LEU A 37 7.45 -6.84 9.77
N LEU A 38 6.39 -6.85 10.58
CA LEU A 38 5.98 -5.67 11.36
C LEU A 38 7.02 -5.29 12.41
N GLU A 39 7.64 -6.26 13.08
CA GLU A 39 8.73 -6.01 14.04
C GLU A 39 9.93 -5.31 13.36
N ILE A 40 10.31 -5.75 12.16
CA ILE A 40 11.38 -5.11 11.38
C ILE A 40 11.02 -3.67 11.00
N LEU A 41 9.76 -3.44 10.60
CA LEU A 41 9.28 -2.10 10.25
C LEU A 41 9.23 -1.17 11.47
N GLN A 42 8.90 -1.71 12.65
CA GLN A 42 8.94 -0.98 13.91
C GLN A 42 10.38 -0.60 14.30
N ASP A 43 11.36 -1.52 14.21
CA ASP A 43 12.79 -1.19 14.41
C ASP A 43 13.26 -0.11 13.43
N ALA A 44 12.88 -0.22 12.15
CA ALA A 44 13.20 0.77 11.14
C ALA A 44 12.62 2.16 11.49
N HIS A 45 11.42 2.22 12.07
CA HIS A 45 10.83 3.47 12.55
C HIS A 45 11.58 4.04 13.77
N GLU A 46 11.91 3.22 14.78
CA GLU A 46 12.69 3.65 15.95
C GLU A 46 14.06 4.22 15.55
N ARG A 47 14.63 3.68 14.47
CA ARG A 47 15.89 4.13 13.87
C ARG A 47 15.72 5.31 12.90
N ASN A 48 14.51 5.87 12.80
CA ASN A 48 14.15 7.01 11.94
C ASN A 48 14.42 6.76 10.44
N LEU A 49 14.33 5.51 9.99
CA LEU A 49 14.44 5.15 8.57
C LEU A 49 13.11 5.33 7.83
N ILE A 50 12.00 5.22 8.55
CA ILE A 50 10.65 5.52 8.09
C ILE A 50 9.93 6.38 9.13
N ASP A 51 9.04 7.25 8.69
CA ASP A 51 8.21 8.04 9.58
C ASP A 51 7.02 7.24 10.14
N ALA A 52 6.36 7.81 11.14
CA ALA A 52 5.22 7.18 11.81
C ALA A 52 4.01 7.01 10.88
N ASP A 53 3.84 7.92 9.91
CA ASP A 53 2.74 7.86 8.95
C ASP A 53 2.91 6.68 7.99
N ALA A 54 4.14 6.46 7.50
CA ALA A 54 4.49 5.32 6.67
C ALA A 54 4.28 3.98 7.39
N LEU A 55 4.75 3.88 8.65
CA LEU A 55 4.52 2.69 9.47
C LEU A 55 3.03 2.43 9.67
N SER A 56 2.26 3.47 10.06
CA SER A 56 0.82 3.38 10.28
C SER A 56 0.06 2.97 9.02
N MET A 57 0.47 3.47 7.84
CA MET A 57 -0.12 3.07 6.56
C MET A 57 0.13 1.59 6.27
N ILE A 58 1.34 1.08 6.51
CA ILE A 58 1.66 -0.33 6.28
C ILE A 58 0.88 -1.24 7.23
N GLU A 59 0.81 -0.90 8.51
CA GLU A 59 -0.01 -1.61 9.51
C GLU A 59 -1.49 -1.62 9.09
N GLY A 60 -2.00 -0.47 8.64
CA GLY A 60 -3.37 -0.34 8.13
C GLY A 60 -3.64 -1.22 6.91
N VAL A 61 -2.69 -1.38 6.00
CA VAL A 61 -2.83 -2.29 4.84
C VAL A 61 -2.98 -3.75 5.29
N PHE A 62 -2.17 -4.20 6.25
CA PHE A 62 -2.30 -5.55 6.79
C PHE A 62 -3.66 -5.74 7.45
N GLN A 63 -4.11 -4.78 8.25
CA GLN A 63 -5.42 -4.82 8.89
C GLN A 63 -6.55 -4.90 7.86
N VAL A 64 -6.55 -4.04 6.86
CA VAL A 64 -7.58 -4.02 5.80
C VAL A 64 -7.59 -5.32 4.99
N SER A 65 -6.43 -5.96 4.80
CA SER A 65 -6.34 -7.23 4.07
C SER A 65 -7.09 -8.39 4.74
N ASP A 66 -7.34 -8.28 6.04
CA ASP A 66 -8.06 -9.29 6.82
C ASP A 66 -9.55 -8.95 6.98
N LEU A 67 -9.98 -7.75 6.56
CA LEU A 67 -11.37 -7.29 6.65
C LEU A 67 -12.21 -7.76 5.46
N SER A 68 -13.49 -7.98 5.73
CA SER A 68 -14.52 -8.22 4.72
C SER A 68 -15.44 -7.01 4.58
N ALA A 69 -16.22 -6.95 3.49
CA ALA A 69 -17.12 -5.81 3.22
C ALA A 69 -18.08 -5.51 4.39
N ARG A 70 -18.53 -6.56 5.11
CA ARG A 70 -19.42 -6.39 6.27
C ARG A 70 -18.78 -5.72 7.48
N ASP A 71 -17.46 -5.77 7.57
CA ASP A 71 -16.72 -5.21 8.70
C ASP A 71 -16.55 -3.70 8.57
N ILE A 72 -16.69 -3.15 7.36
CA ILE A 72 -16.46 -1.73 7.05
C ILE A 72 -17.61 -1.01 6.35
N MET A 73 -18.64 -1.72 5.86
CA MET A 73 -19.76 -1.09 5.15
C MET A 73 -20.68 -0.31 6.09
N VAL A 74 -21.32 0.74 5.56
CA VAL A 74 -22.42 1.43 6.25
C VAL A 74 -23.65 0.49 6.27
N PRO A 75 -24.24 0.17 7.44
CA PRO A 75 -25.42 -0.67 7.54
C PRO A 75 -26.62 -0.07 6.80
N ARG A 76 -27.44 -0.91 6.17
CA ARG A 76 -28.61 -0.47 5.36
C ARG A 76 -29.55 0.48 6.10
N SER A 77 -29.77 0.28 7.41
CA SER A 77 -30.64 1.13 8.23
C SER A 77 -30.07 2.51 8.56
N GLN A 78 -28.78 2.71 8.30
CA GLN A 78 -28.05 3.96 8.54
C GLN A 78 -27.63 4.65 7.23
N MET A 79 -28.08 4.13 6.08
CA MET A 79 -27.77 4.73 4.78
C MET A 79 -28.74 5.86 4.47
N ASP A 80 -28.20 7.01 4.09
CA ASP A 80 -28.94 8.07 3.42
C ASP A 80 -29.20 7.65 1.98
N VAL A 81 -30.46 7.48 1.59
CA VAL A 81 -30.86 7.00 0.26
C VAL A 81 -31.74 8.03 -0.43
N VAL A 82 -31.69 8.05 -1.77
CA VAL A 82 -32.55 8.90 -2.61
C VAL A 82 -33.56 8.02 -3.34
N ASP A 83 -34.84 8.31 -3.15
CA ASP A 83 -35.93 7.70 -3.91
C ASP A 83 -36.20 8.50 -5.18
N ILE A 84 -35.89 7.89 -6.33
CA ILE A 84 -35.99 8.55 -7.64
C ILE A 84 -37.40 8.54 -8.21
N ALA A 85 -38.35 7.84 -7.56
CA ALA A 85 -39.76 7.94 -7.89
C ALA A 85 -40.38 9.26 -7.40
N LYS A 86 -39.73 9.95 -6.46
CA LYS A 86 -40.18 11.22 -5.89
C LYS A 86 -39.59 12.44 -6.63
N PRO A 87 -40.33 13.57 -6.65
CA PRO A 87 -39.81 14.84 -7.16
C PRO A 87 -38.51 15.26 -6.48
N ILE A 88 -37.63 15.93 -7.24
CA ILE A 88 -36.31 16.36 -6.76
C ILE A 88 -36.40 17.26 -5.52
N GLU A 89 -37.47 18.03 -5.41
CA GLU A 89 -37.74 18.94 -4.30
C GLU A 89 -37.88 18.20 -2.95
N GLU A 90 -38.23 16.91 -2.96
CA GLU A 90 -38.41 16.11 -1.75
C GLU A 90 -37.10 15.58 -1.17
N TRP A 91 -36.09 15.29 -2.00
CA TRP A 91 -34.83 14.68 -1.55
C TRP A 91 -33.60 15.58 -1.72
N LEU A 92 -33.68 16.66 -2.51
CA LEU A 92 -32.58 17.62 -2.65
C LEU A 92 -32.16 18.25 -1.31
N PRO A 93 -33.07 18.62 -0.38
CA PRO A 93 -32.67 19.14 0.93
C PRO A 93 -31.80 18.15 1.71
N LEU A 94 -32.14 16.86 1.69
CA LEU A 94 -31.35 15.79 2.33
C LEU A 94 -29.93 15.72 1.75
N VAL A 95 -29.80 15.79 0.42
CA VAL A 95 -28.50 15.74 -0.26
C VAL A 95 -27.61 16.93 0.13
N LEU A 96 -28.19 18.12 0.22
CA LEU A 96 -27.47 19.33 0.60
C LEU A 96 -27.07 19.32 2.09
N GLU A 97 -27.91 18.76 2.96
CA GLU A 97 -27.65 18.66 4.40
C GLU A 97 -26.57 17.62 4.72
N THR A 98 -26.67 16.44 4.12
CA THR A 98 -25.74 15.31 4.40
C THR A 98 -24.38 15.47 3.72
N ALA A 99 -24.31 16.24 2.63
CA ALA A 99 -23.08 16.57 1.92
C ALA A 99 -22.22 15.38 1.48
N HIS A 100 -22.82 14.19 1.32
CA HIS A 100 -22.14 13.04 0.73
C HIS A 100 -21.94 13.25 -0.76
N SER A 101 -20.86 12.70 -1.32
CA SER A 101 -20.63 12.80 -2.77
C SER A 101 -21.51 11.85 -3.60
N ARG A 102 -22.06 10.80 -2.99
CA ARG A 102 -22.85 9.75 -3.67
C ARG A 102 -23.97 9.27 -2.77
N PHE A 103 -25.11 8.98 -3.38
CA PHE A 103 -26.28 8.41 -2.72
C PHE A 103 -26.75 7.16 -3.47
N PRO A 104 -27.08 6.08 -2.77
CA PRO A 104 -27.82 4.96 -3.34
C PRO A 104 -29.18 5.46 -3.86
N ALA A 105 -29.48 5.15 -5.13
CA ALA A 105 -30.77 5.42 -5.73
C ALA A 105 -31.69 4.20 -5.56
N VAL A 106 -32.92 4.42 -5.12
CA VAL A 106 -33.97 3.40 -4.98
C VAL A 106 -35.23 3.85 -5.70
N GLU A 107 -36.09 2.90 -6.08
CA GLU A 107 -37.44 3.17 -6.59
C GLU A 107 -38.44 2.51 -5.62
N GLY A 108 -39.28 3.30 -4.94
CA GLY A 108 -40.30 2.74 -4.03
C GLY A 108 -41.09 3.73 -3.21
#